data_AF-A0A8J6YIG1-F1
#
_entry.id   AF-A0A8J6YIG1-F1
#
_cell.length_a   1.000
_cell.length_b   1.000
_cell.length_c   1.000
_cell.angle_alpha   90.00
_cell.angle_beta   90.00
_cell.angle_gamma   90.00
#
_symmetry.space_group_name_H-M   'P 1'
#
loop_
_entity.id
_entity.type
_entity.pdbx_description
1 polymer ?
#
loop_
_entity_poly.entity_id
_entity_poly.type
_entity_poly.pdbx_seq_one_letter_code
_entity_poly.pdbx_strand_id
1 'polypeptide(L)'
;MTDLSKRQQADLEDFDRNLFEHLKSAIQRGDVLVLTEFDHLNKRGAPSFSSFDNILPLLASVLLATGVLFINLLAGVAALVGAALFYTFAIRPWIAYRLNLRTRDLLLTDLQSWRRVWAYGGVVIMLAGKQRVGCKAPAADWRGLARLFVPESKAGFKPSGSSLMPTNITD
;
A
#
# COMPACT_ATOMS: atom_id res chain seq x y z
N MET A 1 15.37 -33.47 13.64
CA MET A 1 14.35 -33.02 12.67
C MET A 1 14.15 -31.50 12.64
N THR A 2 14.48 -30.78 13.73
CA THR A 2 14.35 -29.31 13.87
C THR A 2 15.42 -28.47 13.14
N ASP A 3 16.62 -29.00 12.86
CA ASP A 3 17.70 -28.22 12.22
C ASP A 3 17.49 -28.03 10.71
N LEU A 4 17.01 -29.07 10.00
CA LEU A 4 16.70 -28.99 8.56
C LEU A 4 15.59 -27.98 8.24
N SER A 5 14.56 -27.90 9.09
CA SER A 5 13.48 -26.92 8.94
C SER A 5 13.95 -25.48 9.13
N LYS A 6 14.91 -25.24 10.04
CA LYS A 6 15.46 -23.90 10.27
C LYS A 6 16.29 -23.41 9.08
N ARG A 7 17.11 -24.30 8.51
CA ARG A 7 17.90 -23.98 7.29
C ARG A 7 17.01 -23.65 6.11
N GLN A 8 15.97 -24.46 5.87
CA GLN A 8 15.00 -24.19 4.82
C GLN A 8 14.28 -22.85 4.99
N GLN A 9 13.95 -22.46 6.23
CA GLN A 9 13.34 -21.17 6.51
C GLN A 9 14.30 -20.00 6.24
N ALA A 10 15.58 -20.14 6.60
CA ALA A 10 16.61 -19.14 6.32
C ALA A 10 16.79 -18.95 4.80
N ASP A 11 16.91 -20.05 4.05
CA ASP A 11 17.06 -20.01 2.59
C ASP A 11 15.86 -19.32 1.91
N LEU A 12 14.65 -19.57 2.38
CA LEU A 12 13.43 -18.92 1.89
C LEU A 12 13.39 -17.43 2.24
N GLU A 13 13.86 -17.05 3.43
CA GLU A 13 13.93 -15.65 3.83
C GLU A 13 14.93 -14.87 2.97
N ASP A 14 16.09 -15.45 2.70
CA ASP A 14 17.11 -14.86 1.83
C ASP A 14 16.62 -14.76 0.38
N PHE A 15 15.89 -15.75 -0.10
CA PHE A 15 15.24 -15.69 -1.41
C PHE A 15 14.21 -14.55 -1.49
N ASP A 16 13.33 -14.44 -0.49
CA ASP A 16 12.33 -13.38 -0.43
C ASP A 16 12.96 -11.99 -0.34
N ARG A 17 14.06 -11.86 0.42
CA ARG A 17 14.82 -10.61 0.53
C ARG A 17 15.40 -10.21 -0.82
N ASN A 18 15.99 -11.15 -1.55
CA ASN A 18 16.48 -10.90 -2.90
C ASN A 18 15.34 -10.48 -3.84
N LEU A 19 14.20 -11.17 -3.84
CA LEU A 19 13.05 -10.79 -4.65
C LEU A 19 12.54 -9.38 -4.32
N PHE A 20 12.47 -9.05 -3.03
CA PHE A 20 12.05 -7.74 -2.56
C PHE A 20 12.99 -6.63 -3.04
N GLU A 21 14.30 -6.81 -2.98
CA GLU A 21 15.25 -5.78 -3.46
C GLU A 21 15.13 -5.53 -4.98
N HIS A 22 14.91 -6.58 -5.78
CA HIS A 22 14.65 -6.42 -7.21
C HIS A 22 13.32 -5.70 -7.47
N LEU A 23 12.27 -6.07 -6.74
CA LEU A 23 10.96 -5.42 -6.84
C LEU A 23 11.01 -3.95 -6.41
N LYS A 24 11.69 -3.66 -5.30
CA LYS A 24 11.95 -2.29 -4.81
C LYS A 24 12.66 -1.46 -5.86
N SER A 25 13.70 -2.02 -6.49
CA SER A 25 14.41 -1.36 -7.58
C SER A 25 13.50 -1.10 -8.79
N ALA A 26 12.63 -2.06 -9.15
CA ALA A 26 11.65 -1.90 -10.24
C ALA A 26 10.59 -0.82 -9.93
N ILE A 27 10.12 -0.73 -8.68
CA ILE A 27 9.20 0.34 -8.24
C ILE A 27 9.88 1.71 -8.28
N GLN A 28 11.16 1.79 -7.91
CA GLN A 28 11.93 3.03 -7.95
C GLN A 28 12.20 3.52 -9.37
N ARG A 29 12.45 2.60 -10.32
CA ARG A 29 12.58 2.92 -11.76
C ARG A 29 11.25 3.27 -12.44
N GLY A 30 10.13 2.96 -11.80
CA GLY A 30 8.79 3.17 -12.37
C GLY A 30 8.30 2.04 -13.28
N ASP A 31 9.01 0.90 -13.32
CA ASP A 31 8.59 -0.29 -14.06
C ASP A 31 7.36 -0.95 -13.42
N VAL A 32 7.21 -0.77 -12.10
CA VAL A 32 6.07 -1.22 -11.29
C VAL A 32 5.40 -0.03 -10.63
N LEU A 33 4.09 0.09 -10.83
CA LEU A 33 3.26 1.07 -10.15
C LEU A 33 2.66 0.45 -8.89
N VAL A 34 2.65 1.23 -7.82
CA VAL A 34 2.00 0.89 -6.55
C VAL A 34 0.77 1.76 -6.43
N LEU A 35 -0.41 1.14 -6.42
CA LEU A 35 -1.68 1.79 -6.17
C LEU A 35 -2.17 1.43 -4.77
N THR A 36 -2.77 2.40 -4.10
CA THR A 36 -3.30 2.25 -2.74
C THR A 36 -4.80 2.48 -2.72
N GLU A 37 -5.52 1.63 -1.99
CA GLU A 37 -6.96 1.73 -1.81
C GLU A 37 -7.24 2.53 -0.53
N PHE A 38 -7.54 3.83 -0.71
CA PHE A 38 -7.69 4.79 0.40
C PHE A 38 -8.68 4.33 1.46
N ASP A 39 -9.88 3.90 1.05
CA ASP A 39 -10.94 3.51 2.00
C ASP A 39 -10.56 2.25 2.81
N HIS A 40 -9.63 1.43 2.31
CA HIS A 40 -9.14 0.25 3.02
C HIS A 40 -8.01 0.60 3.99
N LEU A 41 -7.09 1.48 3.59
CA LEU A 41 -5.92 1.88 4.36
C LEU A 41 -6.19 3.04 5.35
N ASN A 42 -7.25 3.83 5.15
CA ASN A 42 -7.63 4.91 6.07
C ASN A 42 -8.54 4.42 7.21
N LYS A 43 -8.19 3.29 7.83
CA LYS A 43 -8.91 2.70 8.96
C LYS A 43 -7.97 2.46 10.15
N ARG A 44 -8.50 2.52 11.37
CA ARG A 44 -7.75 2.16 12.58
C ARG A 44 -7.24 0.73 12.43
N GLY A 45 -5.96 0.52 12.72
CA GLY A 45 -5.28 -0.77 12.59
C GLY A 45 -4.50 -0.95 11.28
N ALA A 46 -4.69 -0.09 10.28
CA ALA A 46 -3.84 -0.10 9.10
C ALA A 46 -2.41 0.37 9.45
N PRO A 47 -1.36 -0.24 8.88
CA PRO A 47 0.04 0.12 9.20
C PRO A 47 0.40 1.58 8.90
N SER A 48 -0.26 2.20 7.92
CA SER A 48 -0.01 3.58 7.50
C SER A 48 -1.01 4.61 8.05
N PHE A 49 -1.96 4.18 8.89
CA PHE A 49 -3.02 5.04 9.42
C PHE A 49 -2.49 6.05 10.45
N SER A 50 -2.96 7.29 10.35
CA SER A 50 -2.75 8.33 11.36
C SER A 50 -4.07 9.01 11.72
N SER A 51 -4.43 8.94 13.00
CA SER A 51 -5.64 9.60 13.53
C SER A 51 -5.57 11.13 13.36
N PHE A 52 -4.39 11.71 13.52
CA PHE A 52 -4.21 13.16 13.46
C PHE A 52 -4.51 13.74 12.09
N ASP A 53 -4.23 13.01 11.00
CA ASP A 53 -4.50 13.51 9.65
C ASP A 53 -6.00 13.62 9.36
N ASN A 54 -6.83 12.84 10.04
CA ASN A 54 -8.28 12.89 9.89
C ASN A 54 -8.93 13.88 10.87
N ILE A 55 -8.47 13.90 12.13
CA ILE A 55 -9.10 14.68 13.21
C ILE A 55 -8.70 16.16 13.14
N LEU A 56 -7.41 16.44 12.98
CA LEU A 56 -6.88 17.80 13.14
C LEU A 56 -7.46 18.78 12.11
N PRO A 57 -7.54 18.45 10.80
CA PRO A 57 -8.10 19.36 9.81
C PRO A 57 -9.59 19.61 10.05
N LEU A 58 -10.37 18.56 10.37
CA LEU A 58 -11.80 18.69 10.65
C LEU A 58 -12.05 19.57 11.87
N LEU A 59 -11.34 19.30 12.96
CA LEU A 59 -11.46 20.05 14.20
C LEU A 59 -11.09 21.52 13.99
N ALA A 60 -9.98 21.79 13.29
CA ALA A 60 -9.56 23.15 12.97
C ALA A 60 -10.63 23.90 12.15
N SER A 61 -11.20 23.27 11.12
CA SER A 61 -12.25 23.88 10.30
C SER A 61 -13.53 24.16 11.09
N VAL A 62 -13.94 23.24 11.97
CA VAL A 62 -15.14 23.42 12.83
C VAL A 62 -14.92 24.53 13.85
N LEU A 63 -13.76 24.56 14.52
CA LEU A 63 -13.45 25.61 15.50
C LEU A 63 -13.39 27.00 14.84
N LEU A 64 -12.81 27.09 13.63
CA LEU A 64 -12.76 28.34 12.88
C LEU A 64 -14.17 28.82 12.51
N ALA A 65 -15.00 27.95 11.93
CA ALA A 65 -16.38 28.30 11.57
C ALA A 65 -17.22 28.69 12.80
N THR A 66 -17.01 27.99 13.93
CA THR A 66 -17.65 28.31 15.21
C THR A 66 -17.20 29.67 15.76
N GLY A 67 -15.92 30.01 15.63
CA GLY A 67 -15.42 31.35 15.97
C GLY A 67 -16.12 32.46 15.19
N VAL A 68 -16.38 32.24 13.89
CA VAL A 68 -17.09 33.21 13.04
C VAL A 68 -18.55 33.38 13.47
N LEU A 69 -19.21 32.30 13.93
CA LEU A 69 -20.59 32.38 14.43
C LEU A 69 -20.76 33.39 15.58
N PHE A 70 -19.77 33.50 16.48
CA PHE A 70 -19.81 34.45 17.59
C PHE A 70 -19.70 35.92 17.14
N ILE A 71 -19.20 36.18 15.93
CA ILE A 71 -19.06 37.53 15.36
C ILE A 71 -20.31 37.87 14.55
N ASN A 72 -20.75 36.95 13.69
CA ASN A 72 -21.92 37.12 12.84
C ASN A 72 -22.54 35.76 12.50
N LEU A 73 -23.82 35.59 12.84
CA LEU A 73 -24.54 34.33 12.66
C LEU A 73 -24.57 33.87 11.19
N LEU A 74 -24.92 34.77 10.27
CA LEU A 74 -25.05 34.42 8.85
C LEU A 74 -23.69 34.06 8.24
N ALA A 75 -22.65 34.83 8.58
CA ALA A 75 -21.27 34.54 8.16
C ALA A 75 -20.77 33.21 8.74
N GLY A 76 -21.12 32.88 9.99
CA GLY A 76 -20.72 31.63 10.61
C GLY A 76 -21.40 30.40 10.00
N VAL A 77 -22.69 30.49 9.64
CA VAL A 77 -23.38 29.43 8.89
C VAL A 77 -22.75 29.25 7.51
N ALA A 78 -22.46 30.35 6.80
CA ALA A 78 -21.75 30.29 5.52
C ALA A 78 -20.35 29.66 5.67
N ALA A 79 -19.63 29.97 6.75
CA ALA A 79 -18.34 29.38 7.07
C ALA A 79 -18.42 27.87 7.35
N LEU A 80 -19.47 27.39 8.03
CA LEU A 80 -19.69 25.95 8.25
C LEU A 80 -19.93 25.20 6.93
N VAL A 81 -20.76 25.75 6.04
CA VAL A 81 -20.97 25.18 4.71
C VAL A 81 -19.65 25.19 3.91
N GLY A 82 -18.93 26.30 3.95
CA GLY A 82 -17.61 26.43 3.33
C GLY A 82 -16.59 25.42 3.87
N ALA A 83 -16.57 25.19 5.18
CA ALA A 83 -15.72 24.19 5.82
C ALA A 83 -16.05 22.76 5.35
N ALA A 84 -17.32 22.42 5.19
CA ALA A 84 -17.74 21.10 4.68
C ALA A 84 -17.29 20.89 3.22
N LEU A 85 -17.43 21.92 2.38
CA LEU A 85 -16.94 21.89 1.00
C LEU A 85 -15.40 21.79 0.97
N PHE A 86 -14.72 22.61 1.76
CA PHE A 86 -13.26 22.59 1.88
C PHE A 86 -12.75 21.23 2.34
N TYR A 87 -13.44 20.62 3.31
CA TYR A 87 -13.09 19.27 3.75
C TYR A 87 -13.20 18.25 2.62
N THR A 88 -14.31 18.28 1.88
CA THR A 88 -14.59 17.31 0.81
C THR A 88 -13.63 17.46 -0.37
N PHE A 89 -13.35 18.69 -0.80
CA PHE A 89 -12.60 18.96 -2.03
C PHE A 89 -11.10 19.19 -1.82
N ALA A 90 -10.66 19.64 -0.64
CA ALA A 90 -9.25 19.90 -0.36
C ALA A 90 -8.68 18.89 0.63
N ILE A 91 -9.29 18.76 1.82
CA ILE A 91 -8.74 17.94 2.90
C ILE A 91 -8.74 16.46 2.52
N ARG A 92 -9.87 15.92 2.03
CA ARG A 92 -9.97 14.48 1.71
C ARG A 92 -8.95 14.03 0.64
N PRO A 93 -8.79 14.72 -0.51
CA PRO A 93 -7.73 14.38 -1.47
C PRO A 93 -6.32 14.53 -0.89
N TRP A 94 -6.08 15.55 -0.06
CA TRP A 94 -4.79 15.75 0.60
C TRP A 94 -4.43 14.61 1.57
N ILE A 95 -5.39 14.14 2.38
CA ILE A 95 -5.19 12.97 3.25
C ILE A 95 -4.88 11.74 2.41
N ALA A 96 -5.62 11.52 1.32
CA ALA A 96 -5.39 10.38 0.42
C ALA A 96 -3.99 10.38 -0.19
N TYR A 97 -3.52 11.55 -0.63
CA TYR A 97 -2.16 11.73 -1.12
C TYR A 97 -1.10 11.41 -0.05
N ARG A 98 -1.25 11.95 1.16
CA ARG A 98 -0.30 11.69 2.26
C ARG A 98 -0.30 10.23 2.70
N LEU A 99 -1.46 9.59 2.74
CA LEU A 99 -1.59 8.17 3.04
C LEU A 99 -0.88 7.32 1.99
N ASN A 100 -1.04 7.67 0.71
CA ASN A 100 -0.38 6.98 -0.39
C ASN A 100 1.15 7.08 -0.27
N LEU A 101 1.68 8.28 -0.02
CA LEU A 101 3.11 8.49 0.20
C LEU A 101 3.65 7.64 1.36
N ARG A 102 3.02 7.71 2.55
CA ARG A 102 3.47 6.92 3.71
C ARG A 102 3.38 5.42 3.47
N THR A 103 2.32 4.97 2.80
CA THR A 103 2.17 3.55 2.48
C THR A 103 3.27 3.09 1.52
N ARG A 104 3.60 3.91 0.52
CA ARG A 104 4.70 3.64 -0.42
C ARG A 104 6.05 3.62 0.30
N ASP A 105 6.32 4.60 1.17
CA ASP A 105 7.57 4.65 1.94
C ASP A 105 7.71 3.42 2.85
N LEU A 106 6.64 3.04 3.55
CA LEU A 106 6.61 1.83 4.39
C LEU A 106 6.84 0.56 3.58
N LEU A 107 6.22 0.42 2.40
CA LEU A 107 6.42 -0.72 1.51
C LEU A 107 7.88 -0.84 1.08
N LEU A 108 8.56 0.27 0.82
CA LEU A 108 9.93 0.28 0.30
C LEU A 108 11.01 0.26 1.39
N THR A 109 10.64 0.34 2.67
CA THR A 109 11.59 0.39 3.78
C THR A 109 12.35 -0.93 3.93
N ASP A 110 11.64 -2.03 4.18
CA ASP A 110 12.22 -3.35 4.42
C ASP A 110 11.20 -4.48 4.12
N LEU A 111 11.68 -5.72 4.02
CA LEU A 111 10.85 -6.89 3.71
C LEU A 111 9.77 -7.16 4.77
N GLN A 112 10.00 -6.87 6.05
CA GLN A 112 9.02 -7.10 7.11
C GLN A 112 7.90 -6.06 7.05
N SER A 113 8.25 -4.79 6.81
CA SER A 113 7.29 -3.71 6.54
C SER A 113 6.47 -3.99 5.29
N TRP A 114 7.11 -4.47 4.22
CA TRP A 114 6.44 -4.96 3.02
C TRP A 114 5.43 -6.06 3.34
N ARG A 115 5.86 -7.13 4.02
CA ARG A 115 4.99 -8.26 4.40
C ARG A 115 3.82 -7.80 5.28
N ARG A 116 4.04 -6.87 6.20
CA ARG A 116 3.01 -6.33 7.09
C ARG A 116 1.93 -5.57 6.31
N VAL A 117 2.35 -4.67 5.42
CA VAL A 117 1.41 -3.91 4.57
C VAL A 117 0.70 -4.84 3.59
N TRP A 118 1.44 -5.78 2.97
CA TRP A 118 0.88 -6.76 2.05
C TRP A 118 -0.16 -7.67 2.72
N ALA A 119 0.11 -8.15 3.93
CA ALA A 119 -0.81 -8.99 4.70
C ALA A 119 -2.08 -8.23 5.13
N TYR A 120 -1.95 -6.94 5.43
CA TYR A 120 -3.12 -6.10 5.73
C TYR A 120 -4.01 -5.91 4.49
N GLY A 121 -3.41 -5.69 3.32
CA GLY A 121 -4.13 -5.48 2.07
C GLY A 121 -4.32 -4.01 1.71
N GLY A 122 -5.18 -3.73 0.71
CA GLY A 122 -5.42 -2.37 0.21
C GLY A 122 -4.28 -1.81 -0.64
N VAL A 123 -3.39 -2.67 -1.12
CA VAL A 123 -2.29 -2.33 -2.05
C VAL A 123 -2.40 -3.17 -3.30
N VAL A 124 -2.19 -2.55 -4.44
CA VAL A 124 -2.10 -3.21 -5.75
C VAL A 124 -0.78 -2.84 -6.38
N ILE A 125 -0.04 -3.83 -6.85
CA ILE A 125 1.15 -3.62 -7.68
C ILE A 125 0.87 -4.06 -9.10
N MET A 126 1.34 -3.30 -10.07
CA MET A 126 1.04 -3.54 -11.48
C MET A 126 2.20 -3.10 -12.36
N LEU A 127 2.40 -3.78 -13.48
CA LEU A 127 3.41 -3.39 -14.47
C LEU A 127 3.00 -2.08 -15.14
N ALA A 128 3.89 -1.09 -15.18
CA ALA A 128 3.61 0.21 -15.78
C ALA A 128 3.25 0.09 -17.27
N GLY A 129 3.94 -0.79 -18.00
CA GLY A 129 3.70 -1.04 -19.43
C GLY A 129 2.55 -2.01 -19.74
N LYS A 130 2.06 -2.78 -18.76
CA LYS A 130 0.97 -3.74 -18.94
C LYS A 130 0.08 -3.78 -17.70
N GLN A 131 -0.87 -2.85 -17.64
CA GLN A 131 -1.73 -2.68 -16.46
C GLN A 131 -2.61 -3.89 -16.13
N ARG A 132 -2.82 -4.81 -17.09
CA ARG A 132 -3.52 -6.09 -16.86
C ARG A 132 -2.70 -7.11 -16.07
N VAL A 133 -1.38 -6.92 -15.98
CA VAL A 133 -0.47 -7.76 -15.20
C VAL A 133 -0.23 -7.06 -13.87
N GLY A 134 -0.95 -7.49 -12.84
CA GLY A 134 -0.85 -6.94 -11.51
C GLY A 134 -1.29 -7.93 -10.42
N CYS A 135 -0.95 -7.60 -9.19
CA CYS A 135 -1.21 -8.39 -8.00
C CYS A 135 -1.88 -7.51 -6.95
N LYS A 136 -3.05 -7.93 -6.47
CA LYS A 136 -3.77 -7.27 -5.36
C LYS A 136 -3.48 -7.98 -4.05
N ALA A 137 -2.98 -7.23 -3.07
CA ALA A 137 -2.80 -7.70 -1.71
C ALA A 137 -4.17 -7.91 -1.01
N PRO A 138 -4.31 -8.88 -0.09
CA PRO A 138 -3.27 -9.81 0.40
C PRO A 138 -3.18 -11.12 -0.39
N ALA A 139 -4.21 -11.46 -1.17
CA ALA A 139 -4.38 -12.81 -1.73
C ALA A 139 -3.43 -13.14 -2.90
N ALA A 140 -2.95 -12.14 -3.63
CA ALA A 140 -2.09 -12.38 -4.80
C ALA A 140 -0.63 -12.66 -4.41
N ASP A 141 0.05 -13.47 -5.24
CA ASP A 141 1.47 -13.79 -5.07
C ASP A 141 2.36 -12.70 -5.67
N TRP A 142 2.83 -11.79 -4.81
CA TRP A 142 3.80 -10.77 -5.22
C TRP A 142 5.14 -11.35 -5.65
N ARG A 143 5.51 -12.56 -5.21
CA ARG A 143 6.79 -13.19 -5.58
C ARG A 143 6.81 -13.59 -7.04
N GLY A 144 5.68 -14.09 -7.55
CA GLY A 144 5.49 -14.37 -8.97
C GLY A 144 5.75 -13.13 -9.84
N LEU A 145 5.25 -11.96 -9.41
CA LEU A 145 5.53 -10.71 -10.12
C LEU A 145 6.99 -10.26 -9.96
N ALA A 146 7.56 -10.36 -8.74
CA ALA A 146 8.94 -9.96 -8.48
C ALA A 146 9.96 -10.74 -9.33
N ARG A 147 9.68 -12.01 -9.64
CA ARG A 147 10.52 -12.85 -10.51
C ARG A 147 10.68 -12.30 -11.92
N LEU A 148 9.72 -11.50 -12.42
CA LEU A 148 9.84 -10.84 -13.73
C LEU A 148 10.98 -9.82 -13.79
N PHE A 149 11.49 -9.39 -12.62
CA PHE A 149 12.54 -8.39 -12.48
C PHE A 149 13.88 -8.96 -12.02
N VAL A 150 13.97 -10.29 -11.89
CA VAL A 150 15.22 -10.98 -11.59
C VAL A 150 15.97 -11.20 -12.90
N PRO A 151 17.26 -10.82 -13.01
CA PRO A 151 18.06 -11.11 -14.20
C PRO A 151 18.08 -12.63 -14.48
N GLU A 152 17.98 -13.03 -15.76
CA GLU A 152 17.90 -14.44 -16.17
C GLU A 152 19.04 -15.31 -15.59
N SER A 153 20.20 -14.71 -15.30
CA SER A 153 21.35 -15.40 -14.66
C SER A 153 21.09 -15.88 -13.23
N LYS A 154 20.05 -15.40 -12.54
CA LYS A 154 19.68 -15.79 -11.16
C LYS A 154 18.30 -16.45 -11.04
N ALA A 155 17.55 -16.59 -12.13
CA ALA A 155 16.19 -17.14 -12.13
C ALA A 155 16.11 -18.66 -11.87
N GLY A 156 17.26 -19.35 -11.73
CA GLY A 156 17.36 -20.80 -11.56
C GLY A 156 16.96 -21.37 -10.19
N PHE A 157 16.59 -20.56 -9.20
CA PHE A 157 16.11 -21.08 -7.91
C PHE A 157 14.62 -21.43 -7.98
N LYS A 158 14.34 -22.72 -8.25
CA LYS A 158 13.02 -23.33 -8.06
C LYS A 158 12.96 -23.85 -6.62
N PRO A 159 12.17 -23.25 -5.70
CA PRO A 159 12.01 -23.82 -4.37
C PRO A 159 11.41 -25.22 -4.52
N SER A 160 12.14 -26.23 -4.05
CA SER A 160 11.73 -27.63 -4.08
C SER A 160 10.47 -27.77 -3.22
N GLY A 161 9.29 -27.73 -3.86
CA GLY A 161 8.00 -27.82 -3.17
C GLY A 161 6.80 -27.18 -3.90
N SER A 162 6.98 -26.28 -4.87
CA SER A 162 5.84 -25.71 -5.63
C SER A 162 5.55 -26.51 -6.91
N SER A 163 4.92 -27.66 -6.73
CA SER A 163 4.19 -28.32 -7.82
C SER A 163 2.89 -27.55 -8.05
N LEU A 164 2.92 -26.56 -8.94
CA LEU A 164 1.71 -26.01 -9.55
C LEU A 164 1.23 -27.06 -10.58
N MET A 165 0.13 -27.74 -10.27
CA MET A 165 -0.69 -28.38 -11.30
C MET A 165 -1.24 -27.29 -12.22
N PRO A 166 -1.13 -27.44 -13.55
CA PRO A 166 -1.97 -26.72 -14.47
C PRO A 166 -3.33 -27.42 -14.52
N THR A 167 -4.37 -26.85 -13.91
CA THR A 167 -5.74 -27.19 -14.30
C THR A 167 -5.99 -26.54 -15.64
N ASN A 168 -5.91 -27.37 -16.69
CA ASN A 168 -6.54 -27.14 -17.98
C ASN A 168 -7.94 -26.56 -17.78
N ILE A 169 -8.20 -25.41 -18.39
CA ILE A 169 -9.57 -25.00 -18.71
C ILE A 169 -9.73 -25.34 -20.19
N THR A 170 -10.29 -26.52 -20.45
CA THR A 170 -10.93 -26.90 -21.71
C THR A 170 -12.38 -27.20 -21.38
N ASP A 171 -13.24 -26.23 -21.69
CA ASP A 171 -14.53 -26.32 -22.40
C ASP A 171 -15.44 -25.14 -22.02
#